data_AF-A0A2V9FHC2-F1
#
_entry.id   AF-A0A2V9FHC2-F1
#
_cell.length_a   1.000
_cell.length_b   1.000
_cell.length_c   1.000
_cell.angle_alpha   90.00
_cell.angle_beta   90.00
_cell.angle_gamma   90.00
#
_symmetry.space_group_name_H-M   'P 1'
#
loop_
_entity.id
_entity.type
_entity.pdbx_description
1 polymer ?
#
loop_
_entity_poly.entity_id
_entity_poly.type
_entity_poly.pdbx_seq_one_letter_code
_entity_poly.pdbx_strand_id
1 'polypeptide(L)'
;MQNNSLDKQLNGNVLRIATRSTLKNEAETLRDLEKAQAEAIAPVTVTRVLSYAKAASMAPTLKKFLSSRGDILFDDRSNQVIIRDIPSVIPVLDNLIRQLDRKSQQVEIEARVVSASRSFALDI
;
A
#
# COMPACT_ATOMS: atom_id res chain seq x y z
N MET A 1 14.63 34.60 -25.81
CA MET A 1 14.97 35.40 -24.62
C MET A 1 15.17 34.45 -23.43
N GLN A 2 16.30 33.77 -23.43
CA GLN A 2 16.87 33.07 -22.28
C GLN A 2 17.46 34.12 -21.31
N ASN A 3 17.56 33.87 -19.99
CA ASN A 3 18.86 33.41 -19.45
C ASN A 3 19.07 33.37 -17.93
N ASN A 4 18.18 33.85 -17.04
CA ASN A 4 18.62 34.00 -15.63
C ASN A 4 18.36 32.82 -14.69
N SER A 5 17.76 31.72 -15.13
CA SER A 5 17.49 30.54 -14.27
C SER A 5 16.85 30.88 -12.90
N LEU A 6 16.07 31.94 -12.86
CA LEU A 6 15.35 32.43 -11.68
C LEU A 6 13.92 31.88 -11.68
N ASP A 7 13.40 31.67 -10.49
CA ASP A 7 12.05 31.18 -10.23
C ASP A 7 11.43 32.05 -9.12
N LYS A 8 10.10 32.13 -9.08
CA LYS A 8 9.37 33.05 -8.21
C LYS A 8 8.31 32.33 -7.38
N GLN A 9 8.31 32.57 -6.08
CA GLN A 9 7.29 32.09 -5.15
C GLN A 9 6.53 33.27 -4.55
N LEU A 10 5.20 33.23 -4.59
CA LEU A 10 4.33 34.26 -4.01
C LEU A 10 3.78 33.73 -2.69
N ASN A 11 4.21 34.32 -1.58
CA ASN A 11 3.67 34.03 -0.25
C ASN A 11 2.86 35.24 0.21
N GLY A 12 1.55 35.22 -0.06
CA GLY A 12 0.65 36.33 0.26
C GLY A 12 1.03 37.62 -0.48
N ASN A 13 1.46 38.65 0.26
CA ASN A 13 1.85 39.96 -0.30
C ASN A 13 3.35 40.07 -0.65
N VAL A 14 4.14 39.00 -0.51
CA VAL A 14 5.59 39.02 -0.77
C VAL A 14 5.94 38.08 -1.93
N LEU A 15 6.63 38.62 -2.93
CA LEU A 15 7.18 37.86 -4.08
C LEU A 15 8.66 37.55 -3.83
N ARG A 16 8.97 36.29 -3.52
CA ARG A 16 10.34 35.79 -3.37
C ARG A 16 10.86 35.35 -4.73
N ILE A 17 11.97 35.94 -5.18
CA ILE A 17 12.69 35.54 -6.40
C ILE A 17 14.00 34.88 -5.99
N ALA A 18 14.22 33.65 -6.42
CA ALA A 18 15.42 32.88 -6.11
C ALA A 18 15.87 32.09 -7.35
N THR A 19 17.12 31.62 -7.38
CA THR A 19 17.55 30.74 -8.48
C THR A 19 16.86 29.39 -8.39
N ARG A 20 16.64 28.72 -9.52
CA ARG A 20 16.12 27.34 -9.53
C ARG A 20 16.97 26.39 -8.69
N SER A 21 18.29 26.62 -8.61
CA SER A 21 19.19 25.83 -7.77
C SER A 21 18.95 26.04 -6.29
N THR A 22 18.74 27.28 -5.85
CA THR A 22 18.51 27.59 -4.42
C THR A 22 17.17 27.06 -3.95
N LEU A 23 16.10 27.21 -4.73
CA LEU A 23 14.79 26.62 -4.40
C LEU A 23 14.84 25.08 -4.37
N LYS A 24 15.58 24.47 -5.30
CA LYS A 24 15.75 23.01 -5.30
C LYS A 24 16.49 22.53 -4.05
N ASN A 25 17.60 23.17 -3.71
CA ASN A 25 18.39 22.80 -2.53
C ASN A 25 17.60 23.01 -1.22
N GLU A 26 16.85 24.10 -1.11
CA GLU A 26 15.99 24.37 0.06
C GLU A 26 14.88 23.32 0.18
N ALA A 27 14.23 22.96 -0.93
CA ALA A 27 13.22 21.90 -0.95
C ALA A 27 13.80 20.52 -0.62
N GLU A 28 15.01 20.20 -1.09
CA GLU A 28 15.71 18.97 -0.74
C GLU A 28 16.08 18.94 0.74
N THR A 29 16.67 20.02 1.25
CA THR A 29 17.04 20.16 2.66
C THR A 29 15.82 19.99 3.57
N LEU A 30 14.69 20.64 3.23
CA LEU A 30 13.44 20.50 4.00
C LEU A 30 12.93 19.06 4.01
N ARG A 31 12.95 18.36 2.86
CA ARG A 31 12.54 16.96 2.78
C ARG A 31 13.45 16.04 3.58
N ASP A 32 14.76 16.29 3.54
CA ASP A 32 15.72 15.49 4.29
C ASP A 32 15.58 15.72 5.79
N LEU A 33 15.29 16.95 6.21
CA LEU A 33 15.00 17.29 7.60
C LEU A 33 13.70 16.63 8.08
N GLU A 34 12.65 16.65 7.26
CA GLU A 34 11.37 15.98 7.55
C GLU A 34 11.56 14.45 7.65
N LYS A 35 12.31 13.84 6.73
CA LYS A 35 12.67 12.41 6.81
C LYS A 35 13.48 12.09 8.05
N ALA A 36 14.49 12.90 8.38
CA ALA A 36 15.33 12.70 9.56
C ALA A 36 14.50 12.80 10.86
N GLN A 37 13.54 13.73 10.92
CA GLN A 37 12.60 13.82 12.04
C GLN A 37 11.68 12.59 12.12
N ALA A 38 11.14 12.13 10.99
CA ALA A 38 10.34 10.91 10.95
C ALA A 38 11.13 9.67 11.38
N GLU A 39 12.42 9.60 11.01
CA GLU A 39 13.33 8.54 11.42
C GLU A 39 13.70 8.59 12.91
N ALA A 40 13.65 9.75 13.56
CA ALA A 40 13.92 9.86 15.00
C ALA A 40 12.82 9.24 15.88
N ILE A 41 11.63 9.00 15.32
CA ILE A 41 10.51 8.41 16.05
C ILE A 41 10.77 6.93 16.32
N ALA A 42 10.55 6.49 17.56
CA ALA A 42 10.70 5.09 17.93
C ALA A 42 9.58 4.22 17.31
N PRO A 43 9.92 3.07 16.68
CA PRO A 43 8.92 2.16 16.15
C PRO A 43 8.17 1.45 17.29
N VAL A 44 6.88 1.22 17.08
CA VAL A 44 6.00 0.46 17.95
C VAL A 44 5.66 -0.89 17.32
N THR A 45 5.44 -1.90 18.13
CA THR A 45 5.03 -3.23 17.68
C THR A 45 3.57 -3.47 18.02
N VAL A 46 2.81 -3.92 17.03
CA VAL A 46 1.39 -4.25 17.16
C VAL A 46 1.11 -5.61 16.52
N THR A 47 0.21 -6.38 17.13
CA THR A 47 -0.22 -7.68 16.61
C THR A 47 -1.68 -7.60 16.16
N ARG A 48 -2.00 -8.21 15.02
CA ARG A 48 -3.34 -8.25 14.43
C ARG A 48 -3.69 -9.67 14.04
N VAL A 49 -4.85 -10.13 14.50
CA VAL A 49 -5.42 -11.43 14.12
C VAL A 49 -6.27 -11.24 12.87
N LEU A 50 -6.14 -12.13 11.89
CA LEU A 50 -6.94 -12.12 10.66
C LEU A 50 -8.05 -13.16 10.74
N SER A 51 -9.24 -12.78 10.28
CA SER A 51 -10.45 -13.60 10.39
C SER A 51 -10.78 -14.38 9.12
N TYR A 52 -10.43 -13.85 7.95
CA TYR A 52 -10.80 -14.42 6.65
C TYR A 52 -9.57 -14.68 5.76
N ALA A 53 -8.66 -13.72 5.67
CA ALA A 53 -7.44 -13.82 4.90
C ALA A 53 -6.36 -14.63 5.64
N LYS A 54 -5.49 -15.32 4.88
CA LYS A 54 -4.31 -15.99 5.45
C LYS A 54 -3.17 -14.99 5.67
N ALA A 55 -2.59 -14.98 6.87
CA ALA A 55 -1.49 -14.09 7.25
C ALA A 55 -0.29 -14.22 6.29
N ALA A 56 0.05 -15.45 5.88
CA ALA A 56 1.13 -15.71 4.91
C ALA A 56 0.92 -15.02 3.55
N SER A 57 -0.32 -14.92 3.06
CA SER A 57 -0.63 -14.22 1.80
C SER A 57 -0.68 -12.70 1.96
N MET A 58 -0.99 -12.21 3.16
CA MET A 58 -1.22 -10.79 3.39
C MET A 58 0.06 -10.04 3.75
N ALA A 59 0.99 -10.68 4.46
CA ALA A 59 2.24 -10.07 4.89
C ALA A 59 3.08 -9.48 3.73
N PRO A 60 3.26 -10.15 2.57
CA PRO A 60 4.00 -9.57 1.44
C PRO A 60 3.34 -8.30 0.87
N THR A 61 2.01 -8.23 0.91
CA THR A 61 1.24 -7.08 0.45
C THR A 61 1.38 -5.91 1.42
N LEU A 62 1.18 -6.17 2.72
CA LEU A 62 1.33 -5.16 3.77
C LEU A 62 2.75 -4.61 3.87
N LYS A 63 3.78 -5.43 3.59
CA LYS A 63 5.19 -5.02 3.60
C LYS A 63 5.48 -3.82 2.69
N LYS A 64 4.72 -3.65 1.61
CA LYS A 64 4.87 -2.53 0.66
C LYS A 64 4.42 -1.18 1.22
N PHE A 65 3.67 -1.19 2.32
CA PHE A 65 3.11 0.01 2.95
C PHE A 65 3.80 0.37 4.27
N LEU A 66 4.84 -0.37 4.65
CA LEU A 66 5.66 -0.07 5.80
C LEU A 66 6.56 1.15 5.53
N SER A 67 6.99 1.83 6.60
CA SER A 67 8.08 2.79 6.51
C SER A 67 9.42 2.12 6.22
N SER A 68 10.46 2.92 5.95
CA SER A 68 11.84 2.43 5.78
C SER A 68 12.36 1.64 6.99
N ARG A 69 11.84 1.91 8.19
CA ARG A 69 12.21 1.25 9.44
C ARG A 69 11.24 0.14 9.85
N GLY A 70 10.18 -0.06 9.08
CA GLY A 70 9.13 -1.01 9.38
C GLY A 70 9.54 -2.44 9.07
N ASP A 71 9.03 -3.38 9.86
CA ASP A 71 9.13 -4.81 9.60
C ASP A 71 7.82 -5.52 9.89
N ILE A 72 7.63 -6.67 9.26
CA ILE A 72 6.41 -7.46 9.34
C ILE A 72 6.74 -8.94 9.42
N LEU A 73 6.13 -9.59 10.41
CA LEU A 73 6.20 -11.01 10.64
C LEU A 73 4.78 -11.57 10.59
N PHE A 74 4.65 -12.83 10.20
CA PHE A 74 3.39 -13.54 10.28
C PHE A 74 3.55 -14.82 11.08
N ASP A 75 2.54 -15.16 11.86
CA ASP A 75 2.40 -16.46 12.52
C ASP A 75 1.25 -17.21 11.85
N ASP A 76 1.60 -18.26 11.11
CA ASP A 76 0.63 -19.10 10.39
C ASP A 76 -0.25 -19.92 11.33
N ARG A 77 0.29 -20.34 12.50
CA ARG A 77 -0.45 -21.18 13.46
C ARG A 77 -1.60 -20.41 14.11
N SER A 78 -1.40 -19.13 14.39
CA SER A 78 -2.41 -18.27 15.02
C SER A 78 -3.12 -17.33 14.05
N ASN A 79 -2.76 -17.38 12.76
CA ASN A 79 -3.22 -16.48 11.70
C ASN A 79 -3.07 -14.99 12.07
N GLN A 80 -1.89 -14.62 12.57
CA GLN A 80 -1.59 -13.26 13.02
C GLN A 80 -0.51 -12.61 12.18
N VAL A 81 -0.59 -11.29 12.10
CA VAL A 81 0.44 -10.43 11.54
C VAL A 81 0.97 -9.55 12.66
N ILE A 82 2.28 -9.56 12.84
CA ILE A 82 3.01 -8.74 13.81
C ILE A 82 3.72 -7.65 13.02
N ILE A 83 3.37 -6.40 13.28
CA ILE A 83 3.83 -5.23 12.55
C ILE A 83 4.67 -4.39 13.51
N ARG A 84 5.89 -4.06 13.11
CA ARG A 84 6.74 -3.09 13.79
C ARG A 84 6.91 -1.89 12.88
N ASP A 85 6.39 -0.73 13.25
CA ASP A 85 6.52 0.49 12.44
C ASP A 85 6.34 1.75 13.29
N ILE A 86 6.54 2.94 12.70
CA ILE A 86 6.29 4.22 13.36
C ILE A 86 4.78 4.38 13.67
N PRO A 87 4.41 5.03 14.77
CA PRO A 87 3.01 5.18 15.20
C PRO A 87 2.08 5.78 14.13
N SER A 88 2.58 6.66 13.26
CA SER A 88 1.79 7.30 12.20
C SER A 88 1.36 6.34 11.08
N VAL A 89 2.09 5.24 10.86
CA VAL A 89 1.80 4.26 9.80
C VAL A 89 0.80 3.19 10.27
N ILE A 90 0.79 2.88 11.56
CA ILE A 90 -0.08 1.83 12.13
C ILE A 90 -1.57 2.02 11.78
N PRO A 91 -2.20 3.20 11.93
CA PRO A 91 -3.61 3.38 11.59
C PRO A 91 -3.93 3.15 10.11
N VAL A 92 -2.97 3.45 9.22
CA VAL A 92 -3.10 3.24 7.77
C VAL A 92 -3.12 1.74 7.47
N LEU A 93 -2.18 0.99 8.06
CA LEU A 93 -2.14 -0.47 7.93
C LEU A 93 -3.39 -1.13 8.53
N ASP A 94 -3.86 -0.65 9.68
CA ASP A 94 -5.09 -1.16 10.30
C ASP A 94 -6.32 -0.96 9.39
N ASN A 95 -6.38 0.15 8.64
CA ASN A 95 -7.43 0.37 7.67
C ASN A 95 -7.34 -0.61 6.49
N LEU A 96 -6.13 -0.77 5.95
CA LEU A 96 -5.87 -1.69 4.86
C LEU A 96 -6.21 -3.14 5.24
N ILE A 97 -5.80 -3.58 6.44
CA ILE A 97 -6.15 -4.90 6.98
C ILE A 97 -7.66 -5.09 7.01
N ARG A 98 -8.43 -4.11 7.52
CA ARG A 98 -9.90 -4.19 7.54
C ARG A 98 -10.54 -4.24 6.15
N GLN A 99 -9.90 -3.65 5.14
CA GLN A 99 -10.40 -3.68 3.77
C GLN A 99 -10.13 -5.01 3.08
N LEU A 100 -8.96 -5.61 3.34
CA LEU A 100 -8.51 -6.85 2.71
C LEU A 100 -9.02 -8.11 3.42
N ASP A 101 -9.15 -8.07 4.75
CA ASP A 101 -9.65 -9.17 5.57
C ASP A 101 -11.18 -9.23 5.53
N ARG A 102 -11.72 -9.49 4.34
CA ARG A 102 -13.16 -9.64 4.09
C ARG A 102 -13.47 -11.05 3.63
N LYS A 103 -14.68 -11.52 3.97
CA LYS A 103 -15.20 -12.81 3.50
C LYS A 103 -15.22 -12.82 1.96
N SER A 104 -14.67 -13.88 1.36
CA SER A 104 -14.75 -14.10 -0.08
C SER A 104 -16.21 -14.33 -0.51
N GLN A 105 -16.57 -13.83 -1.69
CA GLN A 105 -17.85 -14.17 -2.31
C GLN A 105 -17.79 -15.64 -2.77
N GLN A 106 -18.74 -16.45 -2.31
CA GLN A 106 -18.91 -17.81 -2.81
C GLN A 106 -19.70 -17.73 -4.12
N VAL A 107 -19.14 -18.28 -5.20
CA VAL A 107 -19.84 -18.44 -6.48
C VAL A 107 -20.13 -19.91 -6.71
N GLU A 108 -21.37 -20.23 -7.05
CA GLU A 108 -21.78 -21.57 -7.45
C GLU A 108 -21.53 -21.73 -8.95
N ILE A 109 -20.88 -22.83 -9.34
CA ILE A 109 -20.59 -23.14 -10.74
C ILE A 109 -21.48 -24.32 -11.15
N GLU A 110 -22.59 -24.05 -11.83
CA GLU A 110 -23.44 -25.08 -12.42
C GLU A 110 -22.98 -25.40 -13.86
N ALA A 111 -22.72 -26.68 -14.14
CA ALA A 111 -22.45 -27.16 -15.50
C ALA A 111 -23.54 -28.16 -15.91
N ARG A 112 -24.30 -27.85 -16.96
CA ARG A 112 -25.31 -28.76 -17.55
C ARG A 112 -24.74 -29.47 -18.77
N VAL A 113 -24.52 -30.78 -18.66
CA VAL A 113 -24.11 -31.61 -19.81
C VAL A 113 -25.35 -32.00 -20.61
N VAL A 114 -25.41 -31.62 -21.89
CA VAL A 114 -26.46 -32.06 -22.82
C VAL A 114 -25.83 -33.04 -23.81
N SER A 115 -26.24 -34.30 -23.76
CA SER A 115 -25.85 -35.33 -24.73
C SER A 115 -26.96 -35.47 -25.77
N ALA A 116 -26.63 -35.24 -27.04
CA ALA A 116 -27.54 -35.48 -28.15
C ALA A 116 -27.15 -36.79 -28.86
N SER A 117 -27.97 -37.83 -28.71
CA SER A 117 -27.82 -39.07 -29.46
C SER A 117 -28.49 -38.91 -30.83
N ARG A 118 -27.70 -38.88 -31.91
CA ARG A 118 -28.24 -38.99 -33.28
C ARG A 118 -28.45 -40.47 -33.59
N SER A 119 -29.67 -40.98 -33.46
CA SER A 119 -30.06 -42.26 -34.04
C SER A 119 -30.24 -42.06 -35.54
N PHE A 120 -29.21 -42.42 -36.31
CA PHE A 120 -29.29 -42.46 -37.77
C PHE A 120 -30.05 -43.73 -38.17
N ALA A 121 -31.30 -43.59 -38.62
CA ALA A 121 -32.02 -44.66 -39.30
C ALA A 121 -31.74 -44.54 -40.80
N LEU A 122 -30.98 -45.48 -41.34
CA LEU A 122 -30.87 -45.72 -42.76
C LEU A 122 -32.06 -46.61 -43.15
N ASP A 123 -33.11 -46.03 -43.73
CA ASP A 123 -34.17 -46.80 -44.39
C ASP A 123 -33.76 -47.13 -45.83
N ILE A 124 -34.09 -48.36 -46.23
CA ILE A 124 -33.71 -49.07 -47.45
C ILE A 124 -34.47 -48.55 -48.67
#